data_AF-A0A646KM80-F1
#
_entry.id   AF-A0A646KM80-F1
#
_cell.length_a   1.000
_cell.length_b   1.000
_cell.length_c   1.000
_cell.angle_alpha   90.00
_cell.angle_beta   90.00
_cell.angle_gamma   90.00
#
_symmetry.space_group_name_H-M   'P 1'
#
loop_
_entity.id
_entity.type
_entity.pdbx_description
1 polymer ?
#
loop_
_entity_poly.entity_id
_entity_poly.type
_entity_poly.pdbx_seq_one_letter_code
_entity_poly.pdbx_strand_id
1 'polypeptide(L)'
;MRSIQITGTGQLLELSRRLKAAGGPRLKANLARRIRRAAEPLHSDLQDTITGLSISGQGRKAGGRGGPSPTTRPLRATIAAAIRISVRTSGNPGARVWVDRDALPPDLRNMAAVINTGRIRHPVFGNRRRWAQQTTTPLWWETTIRRHTPRMAAEVARVLDDVRDQIT
;
A
#
# COMPACT_ATOMS: atom_id res chain seq x y z
N MET A 1 7.19 7.83 -2.58
CA MET A 1 6.02 6.94 -2.58
C MET A 1 4.79 7.77 -2.23
N ARG A 2 3.80 7.83 -3.12
CA ARG A 2 2.60 8.64 -2.93
C ARG A 2 1.54 7.77 -2.22
N SER A 3 0.90 8.31 -1.18
CA SER A 3 -0.32 7.71 -0.65
C SER A 3 -1.40 7.81 -1.71
N ILE A 4 -2.05 6.70 -2.06
CA ILE A 4 -3.13 6.74 -3.04
C ILE A 4 -4.44 6.78 -2.28
N GLN A 5 -5.19 7.86 -2.53
CA GLN A 5 -6.57 7.99 -2.12
C GLN A 5 -7.42 7.62 -3.33
N ILE A 6 -8.28 6.62 -3.16
CA ILE A 6 -9.11 6.13 -4.25
C ILE A 6 -10.55 6.45 -3.89
N THR A 7 -11.02 7.64 -4.29
CA THR A 7 -12.44 7.99 -4.30
C THR A 7 -12.80 9.06 -5.32
N GLY A 8 -13.99 8.92 -5.92
CA GLY A 8 -14.67 9.96 -6.71
C GLY A 8 -15.16 11.07 -5.79
N THR A 9 -14.34 12.12 -5.66
CA THR A 9 -14.42 13.16 -4.62
C THR A 9 -15.72 13.99 -4.61
N GLY A 10 -16.49 14.01 -5.70
CA GLY A 10 -17.75 14.78 -5.78
C GLY A 10 -18.96 14.08 -5.14
N GLN A 11 -19.32 12.89 -5.64
CA GLN A 11 -20.52 12.15 -5.22
C GLN A 11 -20.47 11.72 -3.73
N LEU A 12 -19.27 11.45 -3.25
CA LEU A 12 -19.02 10.97 -1.89
C LEU A 12 -19.17 12.06 -0.82
N LEU A 13 -18.91 13.32 -1.17
CA LEU A 13 -19.15 14.47 -0.28
C LEU A 13 -20.65 14.73 -0.08
N GLU A 14 -21.43 14.60 -1.16
CA GLU A 14 -22.88 14.76 -1.10
C GLU A 14 -23.53 13.62 -0.32
N LEU A 15 -23.11 12.37 -0.58
CA LEU A 15 -23.57 11.23 0.20
C LEU A 15 -23.14 11.33 1.68
N SER A 16 -21.93 11.79 1.99
CA SER A 16 -21.49 12.04 3.38
C SER A 16 -22.41 13.04 4.10
N ARG A 17 -22.85 14.10 3.42
CA ARG A 17 -23.79 15.08 3.97
C ARG A 17 -25.16 14.45 4.22
N ARG A 18 -25.69 13.70 3.26
CA ARG A 18 -26.97 12.98 3.41
C ARG A 18 -26.90 11.88 4.47
N LEU A 19 -25.81 11.14 4.56
CA LEU A 19 -25.52 10.19 5.63
C LEU A 19 -25.47 10.85 7.00
N LYS A 20 -24.92 12.07 7.11
CA LYS A 20 -24.95 12.81 8.37
C LYS A 20 -26.37 13.24 8.75
N ALA A 21 -27.23 13.50 7.76
CA ALA A 21 -28.62 13.92 7.96
C ALA A 21 -29.60 12.74 8.19
N ALA A 22 -29.42 11.61 7.49
CA ALA A 22 -30.35 10.47 7.47
C ALA A 22 -29.85 9.26 8.29
N GLY A 23 -28.55 9.16 8.57
CA GLY A 23 -27.91 7.93 9.02
C GLY A 23 -27.09 8.09 10.30
N GLY A 24 -27.62 7.60 11.41
CA GLY A 24 -26.91 7.51 12.69
C GLY A 24 -25.60 6.71 12.62
N PRO A 25 -24.83 6.63 13.74
CA PRO A 25 -23.50 5.99 13.80
C PRO A 25 -23.40 4.59 13.16
N ARG A 26 -24.50 3.82 13.18
CA ARG A 26 -24.60 2.48 12.59
C ARG A 26 -24.40 2.46 11.07
N LEU A 27 -25.01 3.39 10.34
CA LEU A 27 -24.91 3.43 8.87
C LEU A 27 -23.50 3.83 8.43
N LYS A 28 -22.86 4.76 9.14
CA LYS A 28 -21.46 5.13 8.92
C LYS A 28 -20.50 3.96 9.17
N ALA A 29 -20.73 3.20 10.23
CA ALA A 29 -19.94 2.01 10.54
C ALA A 29 -20.13 0.91 9.49
N ASN A 30 -21.37 0.73 8.99
CA ASN A 30 -21.66 -0.20 7.91
C ASN A 30 -20.94 0.19 6.62
N LEU A 31 -21.08 1.45 6.18
CA LEU A 31 -20.37 1.99 5.02
C LEU A 31 -18.85 1.80 5.13
N ALA A 32 -18.26 2.18 6.27
CA ALA A 32 -16.83 2.05 6.49
C ALA A 32 -16.36 0.59 6.38
N ARG A 33 -17.14 -0.35 6.93
CA ARG A 33 -16.86 -1.79 6.86
C ARG A 33 -16.92 -2.30 5.42
N ARG A 34 -17.92 -1.88 4.65
CA ARG A 34 -18.11 -2.31 3.26
C ARG A 34 -17.02 -1.76 2.34
N ILE A 35 -16.66 -0.49 2.46
CA ILE A 35 -15.53 0.10 1.73
C ILE A 35 -14.22 -0.60 2.11
N ARG A 36 -14.00 -0.91 3.40
CA ARG A 36 -12.80 -1.65 3.83
C ARG A 36 -12.73 -3.03 3.16
N ARG A 37 -13.84 -3.78 3.14
CA ARG A 37 -13.92 -5.07 2.45
C ARG A 37 -13.62 -4.95 0.95
N ALA A 38 -14.07 -3.88 0.30
CA ALA A 38 -13.75 -3.62 -1.10
C ALA A 38 -12.25 -3.34 -1.34
N ALA A 39 -11.56 -2.76 -0.35
CA ALA A 39 -10.13 -2.46 -0.42
C ALA A 39 -9.21 -3.63 0.00
N GLU A 40 -9.76 -4.66 0.64
CA GLU A 40 -9.00 -5.81 1.14
C GLU A 40 -8.21 -6.56 0.05
N PRO A 41 -8.76 -6.83 -1.15
CA PRO A 41 -8.00 -7.51 -2.20
C PRO A 41 -6.77 -6.70 -2.67
N LEU A 42 -6.89 -5.37 -2.72
CA LEU A 42 -5.75 -4.49 -3.01
C LEU A 42 -4.70 -4.55 -1.89
N HIS A 43 -5.13 -4.64 -0.62
CA HIS A 43 -4.22 -4.78 0.51
C HIS A 43 -3.36 -6.04 0.40
N SER A 44 -4.04 -7.18 0.25
CA SER A 44 -3.41 -8.50 0.17
C SER A 44 -2.46 -8.55 -1.02
N ASP A 45 -2.92 -8.13 -2.21
CA ASP A 45 -2.08 -8.20 -3.40
C ASP A 45 -0.87 -7.25 -3.31
N LEU A 46 -0.97 -6.13 -2.60
CA LEU A 46 0.20 -5.27 -2.32
C LEU A 46 1.21 -5.98 -1.40
N GLN A 47 0.74 -6.70 -0.38
CA GLN A 47 1.59 -7.50 0.52
C GLN A 47 2.24 -8.68 -0.22
N ASP A 48 1.46 -9.38 -1.04
CA ASP A 48 1.92 -10.52 -1.85
C ASP A 48 2.92 -10.07 -2.91
N THR A 49 2.65 -8.93 -3.57
CA THR A 49 3.55 -8.36 -4.57
C THR A 49 4.90 -8.05 -3.93
N ILE A 50 4.95 -7.31 -2.82
CA ILE A 50 6.24 -6.94 -2.20
C ILE A 50 6.98 -8.14 -1.64
N THR A 51 6.30 -9.17 -1.12
CA THR A 51 6.93 -10.39 -0.61
C THR A 51 7.49 -11.27 -1.73
N GLY A 52 6.80 -11.32 -2.88
CA GLY A 52 7.16 -12.06 -4.08
C GLY A 52 8.16 -11.37 -5.01
N LEU A 53 8.56 -10.12 -4.76
CA LEU A 53 9.52 -9.43 -5.62
C LEU A 53 10.86 -10.17 -5.67
N SER A 54 11.28 -10.52 -6.90
CA SER A 54 12.61 -11.02 -7.18
C SER A 54 13.61 -9.87 -7.13
N ILE A 55 14.48 -9.90 -6.12
CA ILE A 55 15.57 -8.94 -5.94
C ILE A 55 16.88 -9.66 -6.26
N SER A 56 17.49 -9.30 -7.38
CA SER A 56 18.75 -9.89 -7.85
C SER A 56 19.92 -8.94 -7.59
N GLY A 57 20.99 -9.43 -6.97
CA GLY A 57 22.22 -8.67 -6.80
C GLY A 57 23.14 -8.72 -8.01
N GLN A 58 24.07 -7.77 -8.10
CA GLN A 58 25.22 -7.88 -8.99
C GLN A 58 25.97 -9.19 -8.70
N GLY A 59 26.21 -9.99 -9.74
CA GLY A 59 26.92 -11.27 -9.62
C GLY A 59 28.25 -11.13 -8.88
N ARG A 60 28.55 -12.09 -8.00
CA ARG A 60 29.84 -12.11 -7.30
C ARG A 60 30.95 -12.43 -8.30
N LYS A 61 32.14 -11.85 -8.10
CA LYS A 61 33.34 -12.33 -8.80
C LYS A 61 33.57 -13.80 -8.41
N ALA A 62 34.05 -14.61 -9.37
CA ALA A 62 34.39 -16.01 -9.13
C ALA A 62 35.30 -16.13 -7.89
N GLY A 63 34.95 -17.02 -6.95
CA GLY A 63 35.68 -17.24 -5.70
C GLY A 63 35.29 -16.35 -4.52
N GLY A 64 34.45 -15.32 -4.69
CA GLY A 64 34.02 -14.44 -3.60
C GLY A 64 32.91 -15.06 -2.74
N ARG A 65 33.21 -15.47 -1.50
CA ARG A 65 32.16 -15.79 -0.50
C ARG A 65 31.59 -14.50 0.09
N GLY A 66 30.27 -14.35 0.07
CA GLY A 66 29.59 -13.29 0.79
C GLY A 66 29.59 -13.57 2.29
N GLY A 67 29.80 -12.54 3.12
CA GLY A 67 29.59 -12.65 4.56
C GLY A 67 28.10 -12.79 4.91
N PRO A 68 27.78 -13.28 6.12
CA PRO A 68 26.41 -13.33 6.62
C PRO A 68 25.77 -11.95 6.60
N SER A 69 24.46 -11.90 6.37
CA SER A 69 23.71 -10.64 6.45
C SER A 69 23.87 -10.06 7.86
N PRO A 70 24.16 -8.76 8.02
CA PRO A 70 24.26 -8.12 9.32
C PRO A 70 22.91 -8.06 10.07
N THR A 71 21.83 -8.41 9.38
CA THR A 71 20.46 -8.43 9.92
C THR A 71 19.79 -9.74 9.53
N THR A 72 19.13 -10.38 10.49
CA THR A 72 18.26 -11.55 10.29
C THR A 72 16.83 -11.16 9.90
N ARG A 73 16.49 -9.87 9.95
CA ARG A 73 15.15 -9.37 9.67
C ARG A 73 14.79 -9.54 8.19
N PRO A 74 13.64 -10.15 7.86
CA PRO A 74 13.20 -10.29 6.48
C PRO A 74 12.74 -8.94 5.91
N LEU A 75 13.50 -8.41 4.96
CA LEU A 75 13.27 -7.09 4.35
C LEU A 75 11.85 -6.94 3.79
N ARG A 76 11.45 -7.86 2.90
CA ARG A 76 10.17 -7.79 2.18
C ARG A 76 8.97 -7.95 3.11
N ALA A 77 9.04 -8.91 4.04
CA ALA A 77 7.98 -9.12 5.03
C ALA A 77 7.83 -7.92 5.99
N THR A 78 8.93 -7.27 6.37
CA THR A 78 8.87 -6.05 7.20
C THR A 78 8.14 -4.92 6.48
N ILE A 79 8.37 -4.75 5.18
CA ILE A 79 7.67 -3.75 4.37
C ILE A 79 6.19 -4.12 4.18
N ALA A 80 5.88 -5.40 3.92
CA ALA A 80 4.52 -5.90 3.80
C ALA A 80 3.68 -5.64 5.06
N ALA A 81 4.25 -5.87 6.24
CA ALA A 81 3.60 -5.63 7.52
C ALA A 81 3.32 -4.14 7.78
N ALA A 82 4.07 -3.24 7.14
CA ALA A 82 3.88 -1.80 7.26
C ALA A 82 2.82 -1.23 6.29
N ILE A 83 2.24 -2.04 5.41
CA ILE A 83 1.16 -1.58 4.51
C ILE A 83 -0.14 -1.45 5.31
N ARG A 84 -0.74 -0.26 5.30
CA ARG A 84 -1.97 0.07 6.05
C ARG A 84 -3.11 0.50 5.13
N ILE A 85 -4.33 0.22 5.58
CA ILE A 85 -5.57 0.72 4.99
C ILE A 85 -6.36 1.53 6.01
N SER A 86 -6.81 2.71 5.59
CA SER A 86 -7.75 3.55 6.31
C SER A 86 -8.95 3.82 5.44
N VAL A 87 -10.12 3.75 6.06
CA VAL A 87 -11.37 4.18 5.45
C VAL A 87 -11.90 5.33 6.26
N ARG A 88 -12.20 6.44 5.58
CA ARG A 88 -12.87 7.59 6.16
C ARG A 88 -14.26 7.68 5.55
N THR A 89 -15.26 7.99 6.36
CA THR A 89 -16.65 8.17 5.92
C THR A 89 -17.16 9.59 6.15
N SER A 90 -16.34 10.45 6.76
CA SER A 90 -16.65 11.85 7.06
C SER A 90 -15.60 12.79 6.50
N GLY A 91 -16.02 14.01 6.16
CA GLY A 91 -15.12 15.06 5.68
C GLY A 91 -14.67 14.81 4.25
N ASN A 92 -13.67 13.94 4.08
CA ASN A 92 -13.20 13.47 2.77
C ASN A 92 -13.31 11.94 2.72
N PRO A 93 -14.50 11.41 2.39
CA PRO A 93 -14.74 9.99 2.50
C PRO A 93 -14.03 9.20 1.40
N GLY A 94 -13.47 8.05 1.77
CA GLY A 94 -12.76 7.14 0.90
C GLY A 94 -11.81 6.17 1.55
N ALA A 95 -11.22 5.30 0.73
CA ALA A 95 -10.17 4.38 1.12
C ALA A 95 -8.79 4.97 0.77
N ARG A 96 -7.87 4.89 1.73
CA ARG A 96 -6.46 5.26 1.57
C ARG A 96 -5.61 4.06 1.89
N VAL A 97 -4.66 3.75 1.00
CA VAL A 97 -3.63 2.74 1.21
C VAL A 97 -2.27 3.41 1.19
N TRP A 98 -1.42 3.10 2.17
CA TRP A 98 -0.07 3.66 2.27
C TRP A 98 0.86 2.71 3.02
N VAL A 99 2.17 2.92 2.85
CA VAL A 99 3.19 2.32 3.73
C VAL A 99 3.41 3.23 4.91
N ASP A 100 3.14 2.72 6.10
CA ASP A 100 3.36 3.39 7.37
C ASP A 100 4.85 3.42 7.70
N ARG A 101 5.44 4.61 7.63
CA ARG A 101 6.88 4.80 7.88
C ARG A 101 7.25 4.69 9.35
N ASP A 102 6.29 4.87 10.26
CA ASP A 102 6.53 4.81 11.69
C ASP A 102 6.46 3.37 12.21
N ALA A 103 5.73 2.52 11.51
CA ALA A 103 5.81 1.07 11.67
C ALA A 103 7.11 0.45 11.12
N LEU A 104 7.90 1.22 10.35
CA LEU A 104 9.16 0.75 9.77
C LEU A 104 10.36 1.11 10.66
N PRO A 105 11.33 0.19 10.77
CA PRO A 105 12.64 0.48 11.33
C PRO A 105 13.33 1.67 10.63
N PRO A 106 14.15 2.47 11.33
CA PRO A 106 14.75 3.70 10.78
C PRO A 106 15.48 3.51 9.45
N ASP A 107 16.18 2.39 9.28
CA ASP A 107 16.94 2.05 8.08
C ASP A 107 16.06 1.65 6.88
N LEU A 108 14.78 1.31 7.12
CA LEU A 108 13.84 0.87 6.08
C LEU A 108 12.77 1.90 5.72
N ARG A 109 12.69 3.05 6.41
CA ARG A 109 11.63 4.06 6.23
C ARG A 109 11.41 4.50 4.77
N ASN A 110 12.48 4.53 3.97
CA ASN A 110 12.44 4.88 2.55
C ASN A 110 12.54 3.69 1.61
N MET A 111 12.76 2.48 2.13
CA MET A 111 13.13 1.32 1.33
C MET A 111 12.03 0.90 0.37
N ALA A 112 10.75 0.97 0.78
CA ALA A 112 9.64 0.68 -0.12
C ALA A 112 9.67 1.57 -1.38
N ALA A 113 10.02 2.85 -1.23
CA ALA A 113 10.15 3.78 -2.34
C ALA A 113 11.37 3.47 -3.21
N VAL A 114 12.49 3.08 -2.59
CA VAL A 114 13.71 2.67 -3.31
C VAL A 114 13.45 1.41 -4.14
N ILE A 115 12.84 0.38 -3.56
CA ILE A 115 12.44 -0.84 -4.27
C ILE A 115 11.53 -0.50 -5.45
N ASN A 116 10.62 0.45 -5.27
CA ASN A 116 9.72 0.89 -6.33
C ASN A 116 10.43 1.53 -7.54
N THR A 117 11.66 2.03 -7.38
CA THR A 117 12.48 2.50 -8.52
C THR A 117 13.05 1.37 -9.37
N GLY A 118 13.02 0.12 -8.88
CA GLY A 118 13.65 -1.03 -9.54
C GLY A 118 15.16 -1.14 -9.30
N ARG A 119 15.81 -0.13 -8.70
CA ARG A 119 17.26 -0.13 -8.44
C ARG A 119 17.55 0.18 -6.98
N ILE A 120 18.10 -0.80 -6.28
CA ILE A 120 18.44 -0.70 -4.87
C ILE A 120 19.96 -0.57 -4.77
N ARG A 121 20.45 0.57 -4.32
CA ARG A 121 21.88 0.82 -4.13
C ARG A 121 22.16 0.95 -2.64
N HIS A 122 23.08 0.14 -2.12
CA HIS A 122 23.41 0.15 -0.70
C HIS A 122 24.93 -0.06 -0.48
N PRO A 123 25.51 0.46 0.61
CA PRO A 123 26.89 0.14 0.96
C PRO A 123 27.02 -1.35 1.28
N VAL A 124 28.13 -1.96 0.88
CA VAL A 124 28.46 -3.35 1.20
C VAL A 124 28.86 -3.41 2.68
N PHE A 125 28.06 -4.07 3.51
CA PHE A 125 28.29 -4.18 4.96
C PHE A 125 28.60 -2.84 5.66
N GLY A 126 27.94 -1.75 5.25
CA GLY A 126 28.16 -0.41 5.82
C GLY A 126 29.39 0.34 5.28
N ASN A 127 30.21 -0.28 4.42
CA ASN A 127 31.34 0.38 3.79
C ASN A 127 30.87 1.41 2.74
N ARG A 128 30.96 2.71 3.05
CA ARG A 128 30.53 3.80 2.17
C ARG A 128 31.43 3.99 0.93
N ARG A 129 32.61 3.37 0.88
CA ARG A 129 33.52 3.37 -0.27
C ARG A 129 33.20 2.27 -1.29
N ARG A 130 32.40 1.26 -0.92
CA ARG A 130 32.02 0.14 -1.79
C ARG A 130 30.51 -0.03 -1.80
N TRP A 131 29.90 0.15 -2.96
CA TRP A 131 28.45 0.07 -3.14
C TRP A 131 28.09 -1.19 -3.91
N ALA A 132 27.07 -1.89 -3.43
CA ALA A 132 26.38 -2.92 -4.17
C ALA A 132 25.12 -2.35 -4.81
N GLN A 133 24.78 -2.90 -5.97
CA GLN A 133 23.52 -2.66 -6.63
C GLN A 133 22.74 -3.97 -6.71
N GLN A 134 21.44 -3.87 -6.39
CA GLN A 134 20.46 -4.91 -6.64
C GLN A 134 19.37 -4.33 -7.56
N THR A 135 18.80 -5.20 -8.38
CA THR A 135 17.72 -4.87 -9.31
C THR A 135 16.47 -5.65 -8.94
N THR A 136 15.31 -5.05 -9.14
CA THR A 136 14.00 -5.62 -8.89
C THR A 136 13.01 -5.09 -9.92
N THR A 137 11.84 -5.70 -10.01
CA THR A 137 10.74 -5.17 -10.84
C THR A 137 10.37 -3.75 -10.37
N PRO A 138 10.48 -2.72 -11.25
CA PRO A 138 10.10 -1.36 -10.90
C PRO A 138 8.58 -1.20 -10.84
N LEU A 139 8.14 -0.09 -10.24
CA LEU A 139 6.72 0.33 -10.22
C LEU A 139 5.76 -0.74 -9.68
N TRP A 140 6.23 -1.57 -8.74
CA TRP A 140 5.40 -2.61 -8.14
C TRP A 140 4.16 -2.00 -7.46
N TRP A 141 4.32 -0.85 -6.81
CA TRP A 141 3.22 -0.16 -6.12
C TRP A 141 2.19 0.39 -7.11
N GLU A 142 2.62 1.16 -8.11
CA GLU A 142 1.72 1.77 -9.09
C GLU A 142 1.06 0.72 -9.98
N THR A 143 1.77 -0.37 -10.31
CA THR A 143 1.24 -1.44 -11.15
C THR A 143 0.16 -2.23 -10.43
N THR A 144 0.37 -2.58 -9.16
CA THR A 144 -0.66 -3.25 -8.34
C THR A 144 -1.88 -2.33 -8.16
N ILE A 145 -1.68 -1.05 -7.84
CA ILE A 145 -2.82 -0.14 -7.66
C ILE A 145 -3.59 0.08 -8.96
N ARG A 146 -2.92 0.27 -10.09
CA ARG A 146 -3.56 0.44 -11.41
C ARG A 146 -4.45 -0.76 -11.76
N ARG A 147 -4.01 -1.97 -11.42
CA ARG A 147 -4.78 -3.21 -11.65
C ARG A 147 -6.07 -3.26 -10.83
N HIS A 148 -6.02 -2.85 -9.56
CA HIS A 148 -7.18 -2.97 -8.63
C HIS A 148 -8.11 -1.76 -8.63
N THR A 149 -7.64 -0.59 -9.06
CA THR A 149 -8.42 0.66 -9.03
C THR A 149 -9.80 0.52 -9.68
N PRO A 150 -9.97 -0.05 -10.89
CA PRO A 150 -11.28 -0.16 -11.52
C PRO A 150 -12.27 -1.01 -10.72
N ARG A 151 -11.82 -2.18 -10.23
CA ARG A 151 -12.64 -3.06 -9.40
C ARG A 151 -13.05 -2.35 -8.11
N MET A 152 -12.09 -1.73 -7.42
CA MET A 152 -12.40 -1.07 -6.15
C MET A 152 -13.33 0.13 -6.34
N ALA A 153 -13.17 0.89 -7.43
CA ALA A 153 -14.08 1.99 -7.76
C ALA A 153 -15.51 1.48 -8.00
N ALA A 154 -15.69 0.38 -8.72
CA ALA A 154 -16.98 -0.23 -8.96
C ALA A 154 -17.64 -0.75 -7.66
N GLU A 155 -16.88 -1.43 -6.79
CA GLU A 155 -17.40 -1.89 -5.50
C GLU A 155 -17.78 -0.72 -4.58
N VAL A 156 -16.96 0.33 -4.54
CA VAL A 156 -17.29 1.54 -3.78
C VAL A 156 -18.57 2.16 -4.33
N ALA A 157 -18.73 2.30 -5.65
CA ALA A 157 -19.95 2.83 -6.25
C ALA A 157 -21.20 2.03 -5.82
N ARG A 158 -21.17 0.68 -5.93
CA ARG A 158 -22.27 -0.18 -5.47
C ARG A 158 -22.61 0.01 -3.99
N VAL A 159 -21.59 0.13 -3.14
CA VAL A 159 -21.79 0.36 -1.71
C VAL A 159 -22.46 1.71 -1.45
N LEU A 160 -22.14 2.73 -2.23
CA LEU A 160 -22.75 4.06 -2.13
C LEU A 160 -24.22 4.03 -2.60
N ASP A 161 -24.50 3.33 -3.69
CA ASP A 161 -25.86 3.18 -4.23
C ASP A 161 -26.76 2.42 -3.25
N ASP A 162 -26.32 1.27 -2.72
CA ASP A 162 -27.08 0.53 -1.71
C ASP A 162 -27.38 1.35 -0.44
N VAL A 163 -26.44 2.20 -0.04
CA VAL A 163 -26.62 3.09 1.12
C VAL A 163 -27.60 4.21 0.81
N ARG A 164 -27.62 4.69 -0.44
CA ARG A 164 -28.58 5.69 -0.92
C ARG A 164 -30.00 5.12 -0.93
N ASP A 165 -30.17 3.87 -1.33
CA ASP A 165 -31.48 3.19 -1.35
C ASP A 165 -32.02 2.92 0.07
N GLN A 166 -31.15 2.81 1.07
CA GLN A 166 -31.56 2.64 2.47
C GLN A 166 -32.03 3.92 3.17
N ILE A 167 -31.75 5.09 2.60
CA ILE A 167 -32.07 6.40 3.20
C ILE A 167 -33.16 7.17 2.44
N THR A 168 -33.65 6.64 1.31
CA THR A 168 -34.74 7.20 0.51
C THR A 168 -36.01 6.39 0.79
#